data_AF-A0A963IBR8-F1
#
_entry.id   AF-A0A963IBR8-F1
#
_cell.length_a   1.000
_cell.length_b   1.000
_cell.length_c   1.000
_cell.angle_alpha   90.00
_cell.angle_beta   90.00
_cell.angle_gamma   90.00
#
_symmetry.space_group_name_H-M   'P 1'
#
loop_
_entity.id
_entity.type
_entity.pdbx_description
1 polymer ?
#
loop_
_entity_poly.entity_id
_entity_poly.type
_entity_poly.pdbx_seq_one_letter_code
_entity_poly.pdbx_strand_id
1 'polypeptide(L)'
;QVNTVSVHRMFHRGTIGTHSAQCPSVIAPYASFHECGLISAGVMVTRSEKLNPVFDVVPQLNKAGEEVGKTVRAKYGASTTWMGKLLYRLNAGRHGGCPVLVFGITPKLIEDWNP
;
A
#
# COMPACT_ATOMS: atom_id res chain seq x y z
N GLN A 1 28.70 -1.59 -10.31
CA GLN A 1 27.96 -2.84 -10.56
C GLN A 1 26.58 -2.67 -9.96
N VAL A 2 25.60 -2.34 -10.78
CA VAL A 2 24.20 -2.16 -10.35
C VAL A 2 23.56 -3.53 -10.41
N ASN A 3 23.38 -4.17 -9.26
CA ASN A 3 22.75 -5.49 -9.19
C ASN A 3 21.26 -5.33 -9.48
N THR A 4 20.90 -5.53 -10.75
CA THR A 4 19.55 -5.89 -11.17
C THR A 4 19.23 -7.23 -10.53
N VAL A 5 18.72 -7.22 -9.30
CA VAL A 5 18.08 -8.41 -8.71
C VAL A 5 16.86 -8.67 -9.57
N SER A 6 17.03 -9.63 -10.48
CA SER A 6 16.01 -10.09 -11.41
C SER A 6 14.77 -10.49 -10.62
N VAL A 7 13.72 -9.65 -10.68
CA VAL A 7 12.36 -9.87 -10.13
C VAL A 7 11.64 -11.00 -10.89
N HIS A 8 12.38 -11.92 -11.51
CA HIS A 8 11.87 -12.93 -12.42
C HIS A 8 11.43 -14.21 -11.70
N ARG A 9 11.75 -14.37 -10.41
CA ARG A 9 11.50 -15.61 -9.66
C ARG A 9 10.59 -15.44 -8.43
N MET A 10 9.70 -14.46 -8.45
CA MET A 10 8.65 -14.28 -7.43
C MET A 10 7.24 -14.20 -8.00
N PHE A 11 7.08 -14.51 -9.30
CA PHE A 11 5.82 -14.42 -10.06
C PHE A 11 5.31 -15.79 -10.54
N HIS A 12 5.52 -16.85 -9.76
CA HIS A 12 4.83 -18.12 -9.99
C HIS A 12 3.84 -18.36 -8.85
N ARG A 13 2.56 -18.08 -9.15
CA ARG A 13 1.35 -18.23 -8.31
C ARG A 13 1.07 -17.12 -7.30
N GLY A 14 0.86 -15.90 -7.80
CA GLY A 14 0.08 -14.89 -7.09
C GLY A 14 -0.76 -14.14 -8.11
N THR A 15 -2.02 -14.53 -8.27
CA THR A 15 -3.02 -13.63 -8.84
C THR A 15 -2.92 -12.30 -8.07
N ILE A 16 -2.61 -11.21 -8.76
CA ILE A 16 -2.82 -9.85 -8.21
C ILE A 16 -4.34 -9.64 -8.21
N GLY A 17 -5.02 -10.36 -7.33
CA GLY A 17 -6.34 -10.00 -6.88
C GLY A 17 -6.18 -8.75 -6.05
N THR A 18 -7.04 -7.76 -6.29
CA THR A 18 -7.24 -6.62 -5.40
C THR A 18 -7.82 -7.09 -4.08
N HIS A 19 -7.08 -7.91 -3.33
CA HIS A 19 -7.40 -8.24 -1.96
C HIS A 19 -7.03 -7.01 -1.13
N SER A 20 -8.01 -6.44 -0.44
CA SER A 20 -7.78 -5.41 0.57
C SER A 20 -6.81 -5.98 1.60
N ALA A 21 -5.51 -5.67 1.45
CA ALA A 21 -4.49 -6.20 2.32
C ALA A 21 -4.77 -5.73 3.74
N GLN A 22 -5.11 -6.70 4.60
CA GLN A 22 -5.42 -6.47 5.99
C GLN A 22 -4.15 -6.02 6.71
N CYS A 23 -4.32 -5.09 7.65
CA CYS A 23 -3.21 -4.43 8.33
C CYS A 23 -2.17 -5.36 9.00
N PRO A 24 -2.47 -6.59 9.46
CA PRO A 24 -1.42 -7.50 9.95
C PRO A 24 -0.45 -8.03 8.91
N SER A 25 -0.87 -8.24 7.67
CA SER A 25 -0.07 -8.98 6.69
C SER A 25 0.88 -8.09 5.87
N VAL A 26 0.74 -6.77 5.93
CA VAL A 26 1.48 -5.87 5.01
C VAL A 26 2.93 -5.59 5.43
N ILE A 27 3.27 -5.67 6.72
CA ILE A 27 4.66 -5.40 7.19
C ILE A 27 5.48 -6.69 7.34
N ALA A 28 4.83 -7.81 7.68
CA ALA A 28 5.52 -9.06 8.03
C ALA A 28 6.52 -9.57 6.96
N PRO A 29 6.24 -9.48 5.64
CA PRO A 29 7.16 -9.98 4.62
C PRO A 29 8.53 -9.30 4.62
N TYR A 30 8.61 -8.02 5.03
CA TYR A 30 9.87 -7.27 5.03
C TYR A 30 10.91 -7.87 5.99
N ALA A 31 10.46 -8.40 7.14
CA ALA A 31 11.33 -9.05 8.11
C ALA A 31 11.97 -10.31 7.49
N SER A 32 11.13 -11.22 6.98
CA SER A 32 11.60 -12.49 6.40
C SER A 32 12.50 -12.28 5.19
N PHE A 33 12.18 -11.35 4.29
CA PHE A 33 13.02 -11.09 3.13
C PHE A 33 14.35 -10.47 3.49
N HIS A 34 14.41 -9.64 4.53
CA HIS A 34 15.65 -9.07 5.02
C HIS A 34 16.51 -10.10 5.75
N GLU A 35 15.90 -10.95 6.59
CA GLU A 35 16.59 -12.07 7.26
C GLU A 35 17.19 -13.06 6.25
N CYS A 36 16.51 -13.30 5.13
CA CYS A 36 17.03 -14.12 4.04
C CYS A 36 18.07 -13.39 3.14
N GLY A 37 18.38 -12.12 3.41
CA GLY A 37 19.30 -11.32 2.58
C GLY A 37 18.78 -11.01 1.17
N LEU A 38 17.47 -11.14 0.93
CA LEU A 38 16.84 -10.87 -0.37
C LEU A 38 16.63 -9.38 -0.61
N ILE A 39 16.44 -8.60 0.46
CA ILE A 39 16.29 -7.15 0.41
C ILE A 39 17.12 -6.49 1.52
N SER A 40 17.60 -5.27 1.27
CA SER A 40 18.29 -4.45 2.28
C SER A 40 17.38 -3.42 2.94
N ALA A 41 16.25 -3.07 2.30
CA ALA A 41 15.26 -2.14 2.83
C ALA A 41 13.90 -2.35 2.15
N GLY A 42 12.82 -1.97 2.83
CA GLY A 42 11.46 -1.93 2.29
C GLY A 42 10.97 -0.51 2.09
N VAL A 43 10.30 -0.25 0.97
CA VAL A 43 9.52 0.99 0.77
C VAL A 43 8.05 0.63 0.66
N MET A 44 7.20 1.37 1.38
CA MET A 44 5.76 1.18 1.37
C MET A 44 5.08 2.52 1.13
N VAL A 45 4.10 2.51 0.23
CA VAL A 45 3.23 3.66 -0.02
C VAL A 45 1.84 3.30 0.47
N THR A 46 1.25 4.16 1.29
CA THR A 46 -0.10 3.97 1.83
C THR A 46 -0.83 5.29 1.88
N ARG A 47 -2.15 5.24 2.06
CA ARG A 47 -2.99 6.43 2.13
C ARG A 47 -3.10 6.96 3.56
N SER A 48 -3.27 8.27 3.69
CA SER A 48 -3.77 8.89 4.91
C SER A 48 -5.30 8.82 4.99
N GLU A 49 -5.84 9.00 6.20
CA GLU A 49 -7.28 9.18 6.42
C GLU A 49 -7.81 10.47 5.79
N LYS A 50 -6.97 11.50 5.68
CA LYS A 50 -7.31 12.78 5.06
C LYS A 50 -7.72 12.66 3.59
N LEU A 51 -7.43 11.52 2.96
CA LEU A 51 -7.81 11.22 1.57
C LEU A 51 -9.24 10.68 1.43
N ASN A 52 -9.93 10.38 2.54
CA ASN A 52 -11.31 9.88 2.50
C ASN A 52 -12.27 10.84 1.76
N PRO A 53 -12.27 12.17 2.01
CA PRO A 53 -13.17 13.09 1.31
C PRO A 53 -12.98 13.06 -0.21
N VAL A 54 -11.72 12.93 -0.67
CA VAL A 54 -11.41 12.74 -2.10
C VAL A 54 -12.04 11.46 -2.62
N PHE A 55 -11.88 10.36 -1.89
CA PHE A 55 -12.37 9.04 -2.32
C PHE A 55 -13.89 8.92 -2.30
N ASP A 56 -14.56 9.74 -1.51
CA ASP A 56 -16.01 9.82 -1.44
C ASP A 56 -16.61 10.50 -2.67
N VAL A 57 -15.86 11.37 -3.37
CA VAL A 57 -16.35 12.08 -4.57
C VAL A 57 -15.79 11.53 -5.89
N VAL A 58 -14.62 10.90 -5.89
CA VAL A 58 -14.00 10.39 -7.11
C VAL A 58 -14.74 9.13 -7.59
N PRO A 59 -15.23 9.08 -8.84
CA PRO A 59 -15.89 7.90 -9.38
C PRO A 59 -14.90 6.75 -9.54
N GLN A 60 -15.38 5.55 -9.24
CA GLN A 60 -14.66 4.33 -9.53
C GLN A 60 -14.73 4.09 -11.04
N LEU A 61 -13.57 3.82 -11.64
CA LEU A 61 -13.46 3.40 -13.03
C LEU A 61 -13.23 1.88 -13.12
N ASN A 62 -13.75 1.28 -14.20
CA ASN A 62 -13.46 -0.09 -14.59
C ASN A 62 -12.12 -0.16 -15.36
N LYS A 63 -11.75 -1.35 -15.86
CA LYS A 63 -10.49 -1.53 -16.62
C LYS A 63 -10.48 -0.82 -17.98
N ALA A 64 -11.65 -0.52 -18.53
CA ALA A 64 -11.84 0.23 -19.77
C ALA A 64 -11.87 1.76 -19.54
N GLY A 65 -11.81 2.22 -18.29
CA GLY A 65 -11.85 3.65 -17.94
C GLY A 65 -13.27 4.20 -17.77
N GLU A 66 -14.30 3.35 -17.74
CA GLU A 66 -15.70 3.77 -17.63
C GLU A 66 -16.16 3.77 -16.16
N GLU A 67 -17.03 4.71 -15.80
CA GLU A 67 -17.56 4.82 -14.44
C GLU A 67 -18.46 3.63 -14.08
N VAL A 68 -18.25 3.07 -12.89
CA VAL A 68 -18.96 1.87 -12.42
C VAL A 68 -20.09 2.17 -11.43
N GLY A 69 -20.56 3.43 -11.40
CA GLY A 69 -21.66 3.89 -10.54
C GLY A 69 -21.36 3.86 -9.03
N LYS A 70 -20.10 3.68 -8.64
CA LYS A 70 -19.61 3.69 -7.26
C LYS A 70 -18.47 4.69 -7.15
N THR A 71 -18.17 5.14 -5.95
CA THR A 71 -17.00 5.98 -5.69
C THR A 71 -15.79 5.11 -5.35
N VAL A 72 -14.59 5.67 -5.47
CA VAL A 72 -13.34 4.99 -5.12
C VAL A 72 -13.35 4.50 -3.67
N ARG A 73 -14.09 5.17 -2.78
CA ARG A 73 -14.30 4.76 -1.38
C ARG A 73 -14.69 3.29 -1.24
N ALA A 74 -15.50 2.76 -2.16
CA ALA A 74 -15.98 1.38 -2.13
C ALA A 74 -14.85 0.34 -2.18
N LYS A 75 -13.66 0.69 -2.72
CA LYS A 75 -12.46 -0.18 -2.71
C LYS A 75 -11.76 -0.21 -1.34
N TYR A 76 -11.97 0.81 -0.51
CA TYR A 76 -11.23 1.02 0.73
C TYR A 76 -12.12 0.79 1.96
N GLY A 77 -12.42 -0.47 2.25
CA GLY A 77 -13.23 -0.87 3.41
C GLY A 77 -12.53 -0.72 4.77
N ALA A 78 -13.24 -1.12 5.82
CA ALA A 78 -12.74 -1.10 7.20
C ALA A 78 -11.54 -2.03 7.44
N SER A 79 -11.28 -3.01 6.58
CA SER A 79 -10.10 -3.87 6.66
C SER A 79 -8.87 -3.25 6.00
N THR A 80 -9.06 -2.31 5.07
CA THR A 80 -7.95 -1.77 4.27
C THR A 80 -6.99 -0.96 5.13
N THR A 81 -5.69 -1.19 4.91
CA THR A 81 -4.63 -0.48 5.61
C THR A 81 -4.55 0.99 5.20
N TRP A 82 -4.30 1.85 6.17
CA TRP A 82 -4.02 3.28 6.03
C TRP A 82 -3.04 3.68 7.14
N MET A 83 -2.45 4.88 7.04
CA MET A 83 -1.37 5.31 7.94
C MET A 83 -1.66 5.08 9.43
N GLY A 84 -2.86 5.39 9.93
CA GLY A 84 -3.20 5.25 11.36
C GLY A 84 -3.13 3.80 11.86
N LYS A 85 -3.58 2.83 11.06
CA LYS A 85 -3.46 1.41 11.40
C LYS A 85 -2.04 0.87 11.20
N LEU A 86 -1.27 1.50 10.33
CA LEU A 86 0.07 1.05 10.01
C LEU A 86 1.10 1.51 11.05
N LEU A 87 0.99 2.76 11.50
CA LEU A 87 1.98 3.42 12.34
C LEU A 87 2.22 2.68 13.66
N TYR A 88 1.15 2.23 14.34
CA TYR A 88 1.30 1.50 15.59
C TYR A 88 2.05 0.16 15.40
N ARG A 89 1.94 -0.47 14.23
CA ARG A 89 2.61 -1.75 13.93
C ARG A 89 4.08 -1.58 13.60
N LEU A 90 4.41 -0.49 12.90
CA LEU A 90 5.80 -0.11 12.63
C LEU A 90 6.50 0.26 13.94
N ASN A 91 5.86 1.08 14.77
CA ASN A 91 6.40 1.48 16.07
C ASN A 91 6.54 0.28 17.03
N ALA A 92 5.68 -0.74 16.90
CA ALA A 92 5.81 -2.00 17.63
C ALA A 92 6.90 -2.94 17.07
N GLY A 93 7.69 -2.51 16.07
CA GLY A 93 8.83 -3.27 15.55
C GLY A 93 8.46 -4.48 14.68
N ARG A 94 7.25 -4.52 14.10
CA ARG A 94 6.78 -5.70 13.33
C ARG A 94 7.49 -5.93 12.00
N HIS A 95 8.40 -5.04 11.60
CA HIS A 95 9.32 -5.21 10.47
C HIS A 95 10.59 -6.01 10.82
N GLY A 96 10.75 -6.46 12.07
CA GLY A 96 11.98 -7.10 12.53
C GLY A 96 13.17 -6.15 12.40
N GLY A 97 14.29 -6.65 11.87
CA GLY A 97 15.50 -5.86 11.59
C GLY A 97 15.51 -5.13 10.25
N CYS A 98 14.44 -5.21 9.44
CA CYS A 98 14.41 -4.59 8.12
C CYS A 98 14.17 -3.07 8.20
N PRO A 99 15.04 -2.22 7.63
CA PRO A 99 14.76 -0.79 7.47
C PRO A 99 13.54 -0.59 6.55
N VAL A 100 12.47 0.04 7.06
CA VAL A 100 11.26 0.31 6.27
C VAL A 100 10.97 1.81 6.21
N LEU A 101 10.91 2.34 4.98
CA LEU A 101 10.46 3.70 4.69
C LEU A 101 9.00 3.70 4.23
N VAL A 102 8.18 4.56 4.84
CA VAL A 102 6.74 4.60 4.56
C VAL A 102 6.30 6.00 4.14
N PHE A 103 5.65 6.08 2.98
CA PHE A 103 5.03 7.29 2.47
C PHE A 103 3.51 7.23 2.65
N GLY A 104 2.98 8.21 3.38
CA GLY A 104 1.54 8.43 3.52
C GLY A 104 1.04 9.48 2.54
N ILE A 105 0.33 9.09 1.48
CA ILE A 105 -0.24 10.05 0.53
C ILE A 105 -1.39 10.87 1.18
N THR A 106 -1.39 12.17 0.92
CA THR A 106 -2.36 13.12 1.47
C THR A 106 -2.97 13.96 0.33
N PRO A 107 -4.13 14.61 0.56
CA PRO A 107 -4.74 15.46 -0.47
C PRO A 107 -3.83 16.59 -0.96
N LYS A 108 -2.83 17.02 -0.18
CA LYS A 108 -1.87 18.06 -0.57
C LYS A 108 -1.03 17.71 -1.80
N LEU A 109 -0.96 16.43 -2.18
CA LEU A 109 -0.26 15.98 -3.39
C LEU A 109 -1.17 16.00 -4.63
N ILE A 110 -2.47 16.24 -4.48
CA ILE A 110 -3.40 16.29 -5.61
C ILE A 110 -3.44 17.73 -6.11
N GLU A 111 -2.96 17.93 -7.33
CA GLU A 111 -3.14 19.17 -8.07
C GLU A 111 -4.63 19.38 -8.34
N ASP A 112 -5.10 20.63 -8.23
CA ASP A 112 -6.51 21.03 -8.41
C ASP A 112 -7.53 20.45 -7.40
N TRP A 113 -7.07 19.91 -6.26
CA TRP A 113 -7.96 19.55 -5.16
C TRP A 113 -8.37 20.78 -4.34
N ASN A 114 -9.62 21.22 -4.46
CA ASN A 114 -10.20 22.28 -3.63
C ASN A 114 -11.12 21.66 -2.56
N PRO A 115 -10.78 21.75 -1.26
CA PRO A 115 -11.51 21.11 -0.16
C PRO A 115 -12.87 21.72 0.15
#